data_AF-A0A326U0Q8-F1
#
_entry.id   AF-A0A326U0Q8-F1
#
_cell.length_a   1.000
_cell.length_b   1.000
_cell.length_c   1.000
_cell.angle_alpha   90.00
_cell.angle_beta   90.00
_cell.angle_gamma   90.00
#
_symmetry.space_group_name_H-M   'P 1'
#
loop_
_entity.id
_entity.type
_entity.pdbx_description
1 polymer ?
#
loop_
_entity_poly.entity_id
_entity_poly.type
_entity_poly.pdbx_seq_one_letter_code
_entity_poly.pdbx_strand_id
1 'polypeptide(L)' 'MDSEVTRLKQQIEQEYQAMKEGLTGLSSVARHQIIYQRYENIYQYMAKLEKLVGEEPARVAVVTIADRVIEGRGEV' A
#
# COMPACT_ATOMS: atom_id res chain seq x y z
N MET A 1 10.37 -12.12 -14.08
CA MET A 1 9.13 -11.35 -13.92
C MET A 1 8.76 -11.17 -12.45
N ASP A 2 9.10 -12.12 -11.56
CA ASP A 2 8.79 -12.04 -10.12
C ASP A 2 9.47 -10.90 -9.35
N SER A 3 10.65 -10.46 -9.80
CA SER A 3 11.39 -9.36 -9.15
C SER A 3 10.64 -8.03 -9.18
N GLU A 4 9.96 -7.71 -10.28
CA GLU A 4 9.25 -6.43 -10.41
C GLU A 4 7.94 -6.43 -9.61
N VAL A 5 7.22 -7.56 -9.62
CA VAL A 5 6.04 -7.77 -8.78
C VAL A 5 6.41 -7.71 -7.29
N THR A 6 7.53 -8.33 -6.90
CA THR A 6 8.04 -8.29 -5.52
C THR A 6 8.41 -6.87 -5.09
N ARG A 7 9.08 -6.10 -5.97
CA ARG A 7 9.43 -4.71 -5.72
C ARG A 7 8.19 -3.83 -5.53
N LEU A 8 7.18 -3.99 -6.39
CA LEU A 8 5.93 -3.24 -6.30
C LEU A 8 5.17 -3.55 -5.01
N LYS A 9 5.10 -4.82 -4.59
CA LYS A 9 4.51 -5.21 -3.30
C LYS A 9 5.22 -4.58 -2.11
N GLN A 10 6.55 -4.56 -2.09
CA GLN A 10 7.33 -3.88 -1.06
C GLN A 10 7.08 -2.36 -1.02
N GLN A 11 6.96 -1.72 -2.19
CA GLN A 11 6.65 -0.29 -2.25
C GLN A 11 5.27 0.01 -1.67
N ILE A 12 4.25 -0.79 -2.00
CA ILE A 12 2.90 -0.66 -1.43
C ILE A 12 2.93 -0.83 0.10
N GLU A 13 3.67 -1.81 0.61
CA GLU A 13 3.84 -2.02 2.05
C GLU A 13 4.46 -0.81 2.76
N GLN A 14 5.49 -0.20 2.16
CA GLN A 14 6.14 0.99 2.71
C GLN A 14 5.19 2.19 2.78
N GLU A 15 4.32 2.38 1.78
CA GLU A 15 3.33 3.47 1.79
C GLU A 15 2.32 3.30 2.93
N TYR A 16 1.81 2.08 3.14
CA TYR A 16 0.91 1.77 4.26
C TYR A 16 1.59 1.93 5.62
N GLN A 17 2.86 1.54 5.74
CA GLN A 17 3.61 1.68 6.99
C GLN A 17 3.82 3.17 7.32
N ALA A 18 4.19 3.97 6.33
CA ALA A 18 4.32 5.42 6.49
C ALA A 18 2.98 6.10 6.83
N MET A 19 1.86 5.64 6.27
CA MET A 19 0.52 6.11 6.68
C MET A 19 0.23 5.80 8.15
N LYS A 20 0.49 4.56 8.59
CA LYS A 20 0.27 4.12 9.97
C LYS A 20 1.07 4.94 10.97
N GLU A 21 2.33 5.25 10.66
CA GLU A 21 3.20 6.09 11.47
C GLU A 21 2.78 7.58 11.43
N GLY A 22 2.37 8.09 10.26
CA GLY A 22 1.88 9.45 10.12
C GLY A 22 0.59 9.72 10.89
N LEU A 23 -0.25 8.70 11.08
CA LEU A 23 -1.50 8.77 11.84
C LEU A 23 -1.28 8.97 13.35
N THR A 24 -0.13 8.56 13.89
CA THR A 24 0.18 8.65 15.34
C THR A 24 0.97 9.90 15.72
N GLY A 25 1.63 10.58 14.76
CA GLY A 25 2.57 11.69 15.05
C GLY A 25 2.24 13.09 14.54
N LEU A 26 1.26 13.28 13.64
CA LEU A 26 1.06 14.56 12.92
C LEU A 26 -0.21 15.34 13.34
N SER A 27 -0.26 16.65 13.04
CA SER A 27 -1.49 17.46 13.16
C SER A 27 -2.56 17.03 12.15
N SER A 28 -3.85 17.22 12.44
CA SER A 28 -4.97 16.71 11.63
C SER A 28 -4.92 17.11 10.15
N VAL A 29 -4.50 18.35 9.86
CA VAL A 29 -4.40 18.87 8.48
C VAL A 29 -3.22 18.25 7.73
N ALA A 30 -2.06 18.10 8.39
CA ALA A 30 -0.89 17.44 7.81
C ALA A 30 -1.15 15.95 7.53
N ARG A 31 -1.97 15.28 8.36
CA ARG A 31 -2.41 13.90 8.12
C ARG A 31 -3.15 13.76 6.80
N HIS A 32 -4.12 14.63 6.49
CA HIS A 32 -4.91 14.48 5.27
C HIS A 32 -4.08 14.62 3.99
N GLN A 33 -3.18 15.61 3.90
CA GLN A 33 -2.31 15.76 2.73
C GLN A 33 -1.33 14.59 2.56
N ILE A 34 -0.71 14.16 3.67
CA ILE A 34 0.26 13.06 3.62
C ILE A 34 -0.45 11.74 3.28
N ILE A 35 -1.58 11.43 3.93
CA ILE A 35 -2.36 10.22 3.65
C ILE A 35 -2.86 10.23 2.19
N TYR A 36 -3.34 11.37 1.70
CA TYR A 36 -3.79 11.49 0.31
C TYR A 36 -2.66 11.17 -0.68
N GLN A 37 -1.48 11.77 -0.49
CA GLN A 37 -0.33 11.51 -1.36
C GLN A 37 0.11 10.03 -1.34
N ARG A 38 0.02 9.39 -0.17
CA ARG A 38 0.33 7.97 -0.01
C ARG A 38 -0.69 7.07 -0.73
N TYR A 39 -1.98 7.42 -0.70
CA TYR A 39 -3.02 6.71 -1.46
C TYR A 39 -2.82 6.83 -2.96
N GLU A 40 -2.43 8.02 -3.44
CA GLU A 40 -2.13 8.22 -4.86
C GLU A 40 -0.97 7.33 -5.31
N ASN A 41 0.09 7.22 -4.50
CA ASN A 41 1.20 6.32 -4.80
C ASN A 41 0.75 4.85 -4.86
N ILE A 42 -0.07 4.40 -3.91
CA ILE A 42 -0.63 3.04 -3.91
C ILE A 42 -1.46 2.79 -5.17
N TYR A 43 -2.28 3.75 -5.59
CA TYR A 43 -3.06 3.65 -6.82
C TYR A 43 -2.18 3.48 -8.06
N GLN A 44 -1.10 4.27 -8.16
CA GLN A 44 -0.13 4.15 -9.26
C GLN A 44 0.61 2.80 -9.27
N TYR A 45 0.92 2.23 -8.09
CA TYR A 45 1.54 0.91 -8.00
C TYR A 45 0.56 -0.21 -8.30
N MET A 46 -0.70 -0.10 -7.86
CA MET A 46 -1.77 -1.03 -8.18
C MET A 46 -1.99 -1.09 -9.70
N ALA A 47 -2.12 0.05 -10.37
CA ALA A 47 -2.28 0.13 -11.83
C ALA A 47 -1.09 -0.49 -12.61
N LYS A 48 0.12 -0.48 -12.04
CA LYS A 48 1.28 -1.18 -12.61
C LYS A 48 1.21 -2.69 -12.36
N LEU A 49 0.75 -3.10 -11.18
CA LEU A 49 0.56 -4.51 -10.84
C LEU A 49 -0.52 -5.13 -11.72
N GLU A 50 -1.64 -4.44 -11.93
CA GLU A 50 -2.75 -4.87 -12.79
C GLU A 50 -2.28 -5.22 -14.21
N LYS A 51 -1.37 -4.41 -14.77
CA LYS A 51 -0.76 -4.65 -16.09
C LYS A 51 0.12 -5.89 -16.15
N LEU A 52 0.65 -6.34 -15.00
CA LEU A 52 1.58 -7.47 -14.92
C LEU A 52 0.90 -8.79 -14.54
N VAL A 53 -0.09 -8.74 -13.63
CA VAL A 53 -0.70 -9.94 -13.03
C VAL A 53 -2.21 -10.02 -13.24
N GLY A 54 -2.82 -9.03 -13.88
CA GLY A 54 -4.27 -8.91 -14.00
C GLY A 54 -4.91 -8.18 -12.82
N GLU A 55 -6.15 -7.73 -13.02
CA GLU A 55 -6.88 -6.87 -12.09
C GLU A 55 -7.13 -7.53 -10.73
N GLU A 56 -7.71 -8.73 -10.72
CA GLU A 56 -8.04 -9.42 -9.47
C GLU A 56 -6.81 -9.80 -8.62
N PRO A 57 -5.73 -10.39 -9.19
CA PRO A 57 -4.52 -10.66 -8.41
C PRO A 57 -3.84 -9.39 -7.86
N ALA A 58 -3.95 -8.27 -8.58
CA ALA A 58 -3.44 -6.99 -8.10
C ALA A 58 -4.26 -6.44 -6.93
N ARG A 59 -5.58 -6.49 -7.03
CA ARG A 59 -6.49 -6.05 -5.97
C ARG A 59 -6.33 -6.87 -4.70
N VAL A 60 -6.28 -8.20 -4.83
CA VAL A 60 -6.03 -9.11 -3.69
C VAL A 60 -4.71 -8.78 -3.00
N ALA A 61 -3.64 -8.57 -3.78
CA ALA A 61 -2.34 -8.21 -3.20
C ALA A 61 -2.38 -6.90 -2.39
N VAL A 62 -3.06 -5.87 -2.88
CA VAL A 62 -3.20 -4.58 -2.17
C VAL A 62 -3.99 -4.76 -0.87
N VAL A 63 -5.11 -5.47 -0.90
CA VAL A 63 -5.94 -5.71 0.30
C VAL A 63 -5.17 -6.53 1.33
N THR A 64 -4.51 -7.61 0.92
CA THR A 64 -3.69 -8.41 1.84
C THR A 64 -2.57 -7.60 2.49
N ILE A 65 -1.91 -6.72 1.74
CA ILE A 65 -0.87 -5.84 2.29
C ILE A 65 -1.49 -4.83 3.27
N ALA A 66 -2.63 -4.24 2.93
CA ALA A 66 -3.34 -3.29 3.79
C ALA A 66 -3.75 -3.93 5.13
N ASP A 67 -4.37 -5.11 5.09
CA ASP A 67 -4.81 -5.86 6.27
C ASP A 67 -3.62 -6.19 7.19
N ARG A 68 -2.51 -6.67 6.60
CA ARG A 68 -1.29 -6.98 7.34
C ARG A 68 -0.71 -5.74 8.03
N VAL A 69 -0.59 -4.63 7.30
CA VAL A 69 0.11 -3.44 7.80
C VAL A 69 -0.75 -2.64 8.78
N ILE A 70 -2.02 -2.40 8.43
CA ILE A 70 -2.93 -1.56 9.20
C ILE A 70 -3.50 -2.34 10.39
N GLU A 71 -4.04 -3.53 10.15
CA GLU A 71 -4.76 -4.29 11.18
C GLU A 71 -3.84 -5.20 11.98
N GLY A 72 -2.60 -5.43 11.53
CA GLY A 72 -1.68 -6.37 12.17
C GLY A 72 -2.11 -7.83 12.04
N ARG A 73 -3.10 -8.12 11.19
CA ARG A 73 -3.56 -9.48 10.89
C ARG A 73 -2.72 -10.04 9.75
N GLY A 74 -1.48 -10.38 10.05
CA GLY A 74 -0.63 -11.20 9.20
C GLY A 74 -0.16 -12.41 9.99
N GLU A 75 -0.54 -13.59 9.52
CA GLU A 75 -0.27 -14.95 10.06
C GLU A 75 -1.34 -15.51 11.03
N VAL A 76 -2.21 -16.37 10.47
CA VAL A 76 -2.54 -17.70 11.01
C VAL A 76 -2.44 -18.69 9.86
#